data_AF-A0A2X2VIM8-F1
#
_entry.id   AF-A0A2X2VIM8-F1
#
_cell.length_a   1.000
_cell.length_b   1.000
_cell.length_c   1.000
_cell.angle_alpha   90.00
_cell.angle_beta   90.00
_cell.angle_gamma   90.00
#
_symmetry.space_group_name_H-M   'P 1'
#
loop_
_entity.id
_entity.type
_entity.pdbx_description
1 polymer ?
#
loop_
_entity_poly.entity_id
_entity_poly.type
_entity_poly.pdbx_seq_one_letter_code
_entity_poly.pdbx_strand_id
1 'polypeptide(L)'
;MYYVNKNKSKIIDFKKYLIIILLMIIACFLIFIYAFDKIIAPTVLLVSDSEMQAKTLDIINTNIAEVYTEKFNYNDVIKVQKDSYGAIKMINADTIKLNELATEVAIKSQRDIKEVGSIGVKMPIGYITKNNIMSYWGPSITVKMEPIGRVVVTYESLFESAGINQTRHKILVNVKTNLKIILPLKSKEVEVVNQIPISDTVIVGEVPNSMWGGNMLQGINEESREDTN
;
A
#
# COMPACT_ATOMS: atom_id res chain seq x y z
N MET A 1 55.44 -67.23 27.63
CA MET A 1 54.68 -66.91 26.39
C MET A 1 54.02 -65.56 26.61
N TYR A 2 54.61 -64.46 26.13
CA TYR A 2 54.09 -63.10 26.33
C TYR A 2 53.45 -62.60 25.03
N TYR A 3 52.13 -62.43 25.03
CA TYR A 3 51.43 -61.67 23.98
C TYR A 3 51.25 -60.23 24.46
N VAL A 4 52.01 -59.30 23.87
CA VAL A 4 51.86 -57.86 24.11
C VAL A 4 50.70 -57.33 23.26
N ASN A 5 49.65 -56.87 23.94
CA ASN A 5 48.45 -56.29 23.33
C ASN A 5 48.74 -54.88 22.76
N LYS A 6 49.28 -54.84 21.54
CA LYS A 6 49.72 -53.61 20.85
C LYS A 6 48.57 -52.83 20.19
N ASN A 7 47.31 -53.27 20.34
CA ASN A 7 46.15 -52.68 19.65
C ASN A 7 45.35 -51.64 20.45
N LYS A 8 45.58 -51.52 21.77
CA LYS A 8 44.85 -50.53 22.59
C LYS A 8 45.22 -49.07 22.30
N SER A 9 46.47 -48.75 21.93
CA SER A 9 46.89 -47.34 21.71
C SER A 9 46.28 -46.74 20.43
N LYS A 10 46.27 -47.48 19.32
CA LYS A 10 45.66 -47.03 18.04
C LYS A 10 44.16 -46.72 18.18
N ILE A 11 43.44 -47.47 19.02
CA ILE A 11 42.01 -47.26 19.28
C ILE A 11 41.78 -45.97 20.09
N ILE A 12 42.69 -45.64 21.02
CA ILE A 12 42.60 -44.42 21.83
C ILE A 12 42.86 -43.18 20.98
N ASP A 13 43.83 -43.23 20.05
CA ASP A 13 44.13 -42.10 19.15
C ASP A 13 43.03 -41.88 18.09
N PHE A 14 42.37 -42.94 17.61
CA PHE A 14 41.19 -42.84 16.75
C PHE A 14 39.99 -42.17 17.45
N LYS A 15 39.75 -42.50 18.73
CA LYS A 15 38.68 -41.88 19.52
C LYS A 15 38.92 -40.37 19.75
N LYS A 16 40.17 -39.95 19.95
CA LYS A 16 40.52 -38.52 20.08
C LYS A 16 40.25 -37.74 18.79
N TYR A 17 40.63 -38.31 17.63
CA TYR A 17 40.37 -37.68 16.33
C TYR A 17 38.86 -37.50 16.07
N LEU A 18 38.05 -38.49 16.45
CA LEU A 18 36.60 -38.43 16.34
C LEU A 18 35.99 -37.34 17.23
N ILE A 19 36.50 -37.18 18.45
CA ILE A 19 36.07 -36.10 19.37
C ILE A 19 36.42 -34.71 18.80
N ILE A 20 37.60 -34.55 18.19
CA ILE A 20 38.01 -33.29 17.57
C ILE A 20 37.12 -32.94 16.38
N ILE A 21 36.79 -33.91 15.52
CA ILE A 21 35.85 -33.72 14.41
C ILE A 21 34.48 -33.30 14.93
N LEU A 22 33.98 -33.96 15.98
CA LEU A 22 32.69 -33.62 16.58
C LEU A 22 32.69 -32.18 17.12
N LEU A 23 33.76 -31.78 17.83
CA LEU A 23 33.94 -30.41 18.31
C LEU A 23 33.99 -29.39 17.16
N MET A 24 34.65 -29.73 16.06
CA MET A 24 34.72 -28.87 14.88
C MET A 24 33.35 -28.70 14.21
N ILE A 25 32.56 -29.78 14.10
CA ILE A 25 31.18 -29.74 13.57
C ILE A 25 30.30 -28.87 14.46
N ILE A 26 30.38 -29.04 15.78
CA ILE A 26 29.63 -28.24 16.75
C ILE A 26 30.02 -26.75 16.65
N ALA A 27 31.32 -26.44 16.58
CA ALA A 27 31.80 -25.07 16.44
C ALA A 27 31.32 -24.44 15.12
N CYS A 28 31.37 -25.18 14.01
CA CYS A 28 30.87 -24.72 12.71
C CYS A 28 29.35 -24.47 12.74
N PHE A 29 28.59 -25.35 13.42
CA PHE A 29 27.16 -25.19 13.61
C PHE A 29 26.81 -23.96 14.46
N LEU A 30 27.57 -23.68 15.52
CA LEU A 30 27.39 -22.49 16.35
C LEU A 30 27.70 -21.19 15.57
N ILE A 31 28.79 -21.19 14.77
CA ILE A 31 29.13 -20.06 13.89
C ILE A 31 28.03 -19.83 12.86
N PHE A 32 27.49 -20.90 12.28
CA PHE A 32 26.38 -20.84 11.33
C PHE A 32 25.14 -20.21 11.96
N ILE A 33 24.74 -20.64 13.16
CA ILE A 33 23.60 -20.04 13.89
C ILE A 33 23.84 -18.55 14.16
N TYR A 34 25.05 -18.19 14.60
CA TYR A 34 25.39 -16.78 14.87
C TYR A 34 25.34 -15.91 13.62
N ALA A 35 25.93 -16.38 12.52
CA ALA A 35 25.87 -15.70 11.22
C ALA A 35 24.44 -15.58 10.71
N PHE A 36 23.61 -16.61 10.92
CA PHE A 36 22.20 -16.61 10.52
C PHE A 36 21.41 -15.50 11.22
N ASP A 37 21.53 -15.35 12.54
CA ASP A 37 20.81 -14.30 13.27
C ASP A 37 21.33 -12.89 12.95
N LYS A 38 22.64 -12.73 12.71
CA LYS A 38 23.24 -11.41 12.45
C LYS A 38 23.11 -10.94 11.01
N ILE A 39 23.13 -11.84 10.02
CA ILE A 39 23.22 -11.49 8.59
C ILE A 39 21.90 -11.81 7.86
N ILE A 40 21.33 -13.00 8.13
CA ILE A 40 20.17 -13.48 7.38
C ILE A 40 18.89 -12.85 7.94
N ALA A 41 18.67 -12.88 9.25
CA ALA A 41 17.45 -12.33 9.86
C ALA A 41 17.10 -10.88 9.47
N PRO A 42 18.03 -9.89 9.48
CA PRO A 42 17.69 -8.52 9.07
C PRO A 42 17.39 -8.41 7.56
N THR A 43 18.07 -9.19 6.73
CA THR A 43 17.82 -9.22 5.28
C THR A 43 16.44 -9.81 4.97
N VAL A 44 16.10 -10.93 5.63
CA VAL A 44 14.77 -11.54 5.53
C VAL A 44 13.71 -10.54 5.95
N LEU A 45 13.91 -9.86 7.08
CA LEU A 45 12.96 -8.87 7.57
C LEU A 45 12.70 -7.75 6.55
N LEU A 46 13.75 -7.21 5.93
CA LEU A 46 13.62 -6.12 4.97
C LEU A 46 12.89 -6.54 3.69
N VAL A 47 13.25 -7.69 3.11
CA VAL A 47 12.58 -8.18 1.88
C VAL A 47 11.13 -8.54 2.19
N SER A 48 10.90 -9.21 3.32
CA SER A 48 9.57 -9.59 3.77
C SER A 48 8.68 -8.38 4.03
N ASP A 49 9.25 -7.31 4.56
CA ASP A 49 8.55 -6.06 4.78
C ASP A 49 7.98 -5.49 3.48
N SER A 50 8.83 -5.27 2.47
CA SER A 50 8.39 -4.78 1.18
C SER A 50 7.38 -5.72 0.50
N GLU A 51 7.60 -7.03 0.56
CA GLU A 51 6.71 -8.03 -0.05
C GLU A 51 5.32 -8.04 0.62
N MET A 52 5.27 -7.97 1.95
CA MET A 52 4.00 -7.96 2.70
C MET A 52 3.25 -6.65 2.50
N GLN A 53 3.95 -5.52 2.41
CA GLN A 53 3.33 -4.24 2.06
C GLN A 53 2.74 -4.29 0.65
N ALA A 54 3.50 -4.75 -0.34
CA ALA A 54 3.04 -4.89 -1.72
C ALA A 54 1.81 -5.80 -1.80
N LYS A 55 1.87 -6.97 -1.14
CA LYS A 55 0.75 -7.90 -1.08
C LYS A 55 -0.49 -7.30 -0.42
N THR A 56 -0.31 -6.50 0.62
CA THR A 56 -1.41 -5.80 1.30
C THR A 56 -2.02 -4.73 0.41
N LEU A 57 -1.20 -3.96 -0.31
CA LEU A 57 -1.66 -2.97 -1.28
C LEU A 57 -2.46 -3.63 -2.39
N ASP A 58 -2.03 -4.78 -2.91
CA ASP A 58 -2.77 -5.54 -3.90
C ASP A 58 -4.16 -5.93 -3.38
N ILE A 59 -4.24 -6.49 -2.16
CA ILE A 59 -5.52 -6.85 -1.53
C ILE A 59 -6.43 -5.63 -1.40
N ILE A 60 -5.90 -4.50 -0.92
CA ILE A 60 -6.68 -3.26 -0.76
C ILE A 60 -7.16 -2.74 -2.11
N ASN A 61 -6.30 -2.69 -3.12
CA ASN A 61 -6.63 -2.21 -4.45
C ASN A 61 -7.70 -3.07 -5.12
N THR A 62 -7.57 -4.40 -5.04
CA THR A 62 -8.56 -5.35 -5.53
C THR A 62 -9.90 -5.16 -4.81
N ASN A 63 -9.89 -5.00 -3.48
CA ASN A 63 -11.11 -4.82 -2.71
C ASN A 63 -11.82 -3.50 -3.01
N ILE A 64 -11.07 -2.41 -3.23
CA ILE A 64 -11.64 -1.15 -3.70
C ILE A 64 -12.25 -1.35 -5.07
N ALA A 65 -11.52 -1.94 -6.02
CA ALA A 65 -12.02 -2.15 -7.37
C ALA A 65 -13.32 -2.99 -7.39
N GLU A 66 -13.38 -4.07 -6.62
CA GLU A 66 -14.55 -4.94 -6.54
C GLU A 66 -15.76 -4.22 -5.92
N VAL A 67 -15.60 -3.59 -4.74
CA VAL A 67 -16.71 -2.90 -4.05
C VAL A 67 -17.25 -1.75 -4.90
N TYR A 68 -16.36 -0.96 -5.51
CA TYR A 68 -16.79 0.18 -6.32
C TYR A 68 -17.37 -0.26 -7.68
N THR A 69 -16.84 -1.31 -8.32
CA THR A 69 -17.43 -1.79 -9.59
C THR A 69 -18.85 -2.34 -9.39
N GLU A 70 -19.09 -3.04 -8.28
CA GLU A 70 -20.40 -3.64 -8.00
C GLU A 70 -21.45 -2.63 -7.49
N LYS A 71 -21.02 -1.64 -6.69
CA LYS A 71 -21.94 -0.82 -5.90
C LYS A 71 -21.83 0.69 -6.11
N PHE A 72 -20.80 1.18 -6.79
CA PHE A 72 -20.62 2.61 -7.00
C PHE A 72 -21.25 3.04 -8.33
N ASN A 73 -22.28 3.89 -8.21
CA ASN A 73 -22.79 4.68 -9.32
C ASN A 73 -22.60 6.16 -8.98
N TYR A 74 -21.91 6.89 -9.86
CA TYR A 74 -21.57 8.29 -9.62
C TYR A 74 -22.82 9.15 -9.34
N ASN A 75 -23.91 8.93 -10.09
CA ASN A 75 -25.14 9.72 -9.93
C ASN A 75 -25.87 9.44 -8.61
N ASP A 76 -25.61 8.26 -8.03
CA ASP A 76 -26.18 7.87 -6.75
C ASP A 76 -25.44 8.49 -5.56
N VAL A 77 -24.16 8.82 -5.77
CA VAL A 77 -23.26 9.32 -4.74
C VAL A 77 -23.06 10.83 -4.86
N ILE A 78 -23.07 11.39 -6.06
CA ILE A 78 -22.94 12.82 -6.31
C ILE A 78 -24.23 13.36 -6.93
N LYS A 79 -24.90 14.25 -6.20
CA LYS A 79 -26.12 14.92 -6.64
C LYS A 79 -25.77 16.32 -7.13
N VAL A 80 -25.99 16.55 -8.43
CA VAL A 80 -25.79 17.85 -9.09
C VAL A 80 -27.15 18.54 -9.26
N GLN A 81 -27.29 19.72 -8.67
CA GLN A 81 -28.46 20.58 -8.88
C GLN A 81 -28.11 21.67 -9.90
N LYS A 82 -28.94 21.79 -10.93
CA LYS A 82 -28.84 22.81 -11.97
C LYS A 82 -29.97 23.82 -11.84
N ASP A 83 -29.75 25.03 -12.33
CA ASP A 83 -30.80 26.04 -12.46
C ASP A 83 -31.66 25.84 -13.71
N SER A 84 -32.59 26.78 -13.97
CA SER A 84 -33.50 26.77 -15.11
C SER A 84 -32.80 26.87 -16.47
N TYR A 85 -31.58 27.38 -16.51
CA TYR A 85 -30.77 27.57 -17.71
C TYR A 85 -29.76 26.43 -17.91
N GLY A 86 -29.69 25.48 -16.96
CA GLY A 86 -28.80 24.32 -17.00
C GLY A 86 -27.44 24.54 -16.34
N ALA A 87 -27.20 25.70 -15.73
CA ALA A 87 -25.97 26.00 -15.01
C ALA A 87 -25.95 25.29 -13.64
N ILE A 88 -24.78 24.82 -13.21
CA ILE A 88 -24.61 24.07 -11.97
C ILE A 88 -24.66 25.03 -10.78
N LYS A 89 -25.61 24.82 -9.87
CA LYS A 89 -25.80 25.62 -8.67
C LYS A 89 -25.22 24.97 -7.42
N MET A 90 -25.32 23.64 -7.33
CA MET A 90 -24.86 22.89 -6.16
C MET A 90 -24.40 21.49 -6.56
N ILE A 91 -23.33 21.04 -5.91
CA ILE A 91 -22.86 19.66 -5.94
C ILE A 91 -22.85 19.17 -4.51
N ASN A 92 -23.55 18.06 -4.26
CA ASN A 92 -23.67 17.47 -2.93
C ASN A 92 -23.25 15.99 -2.99
N ALA A 93 -22.35 15.61 -2.10
CA ALA A 93 -21.95 14.21 -1.94
C ALA A 93 -22.82 13.52 -0.89
N ASP A 94 -23.36 12.36 -1.24
CA ASP A 94 -24.10 11.48 -0.34
C ASP A 94 -23.12 10.79 0.61
N THR A 95 -22.86 11.48 1.73
CA THR A 95 -21.89 11.06 2.75
C THR A 95 -22.25 9.73 3.40
N ILE A 96 -23.53 9.35 3.44
CA ILE A 96 -23.99 8.07 3.98
C ILE A 96 -23.54 6.94 3.07
N LYS A 97 -23.82 7.04 1.76
CA LYS A 97 -23.39 6.04 0.78
C LYS A 97 -21.87 5.94 0.69
N LEU A 98 -21.15 7.07 0.73
CA LEU A 98 -19.68 7.06 0.73
C LEU A 98 -19.10 6.34 1.95
N ASN A 99 -19.67 6.57 3.14
CA ASN A 99 -19.24 5.89 4.36
C ASN A 99 -19.60 4.40 4.35
N GLU A 100 -20.73 4.02 3.75
CA GLU A 100 -21.11 2.61 3.57
C GLU A 100 -20.07 1.87 2.72
N LEU A 101 -19.71 2.42 1.56
CA LEU A 101 -18.67 1.86 0.69
C LEU A 101 -17.30 1.80 1.39
N ALA A 102 -16.90 2.88 2.08
CA ALA A 102 -15.65 2.90 2.84
C ALA A 102 -15.63 1.82 3.93
N THR A 103 -16.74 1.64 4.65
CA THR A 103 -16.89 0.62 5.69
C THR A 103 -16.80 -0.79 5.10
N GLU A 104 -17.43 -1.01 3.95
CA GLU A 104 -17.38 -2.31 3.28
C GLU A 104 -15.96 -2.66 2.80
N VAL A 105 -15.25 -1.72 2.19
CA VAL A 105 -13.84 -1.89 1.82
C VAL A 105 -13.00 -2.19 3.06
N ALA A 106 -13.24 -1.49 4.18
CA ALA A 106 -12.52 -1.72 5.43
C ALA A 106 -12.73 -3.14 5.96
N ILE A 107 -13.99 -3.60 6.03
CA ILE A 107 -14.34 -4.94 6.51
C ILE A 107 -13.77 -6.03 5.59
N LYS A 108 -13.90 -5.85 4.28
CA LYS A 108 -13.41 -6.80 3.28
C LYS A 108 -11.89 -6.92 3.34
N SER A 109 -11.19 -5.79 3.29
CA SER A 109 -9.72 -5.74 3.40
C SER A 109 -9.23 -6.31 4.72
N GLN A 110 -9.90 -6.00 5.83
CA GLN A 110 -9.57 -6.56 7.14
C GLN A 110 -9.65 -8.09 7.16
N ARG A 111 -10.64 -8.68 6.48
CA ARG A 111 -10.84 -10.12 6.39
C ARG A 111 -9.77 -10.76 5.52
N ASP A 112 -9.56 -10.24 4.31
CA ASP A 112 -8.73 -10.88 3.31
C ASP A 112 -7.24 -10.77 3.68
N ILE A 113 -6.82 -9.65 4.30
CA ILE A 113 -5.47 -9.54 4.87
C ILE A 113 -5.26 -10.57 5.99
N LYS A 114 -6.27 -10.80 6.85
CA LYS A 114 -6.19 -11.82 7.91
C LYS A 114 -6.12 -13.24 7.34
N GLU A 115 -6.86 -13.52 6.28
CA GLU A 115 -6.87 -14.84 5.63
C GLU A 115 -5.49 -15.16 5.02
N VAL A 116 -4.98 -14.27 4.16
CA VAL A 116 -3.64 -14.39 3.56
C VAL A 116 -2.57 -14.44 4.66
N GLY A 117 -2.71 -13.59 5.67
CA GLY A 117 -1.84 -13.52 6.83
C GLY A 117 -1.74 -14.82 7.64
N SER A 118 -2.87 -15.51 7.81
CA SER A 118 -2.96 -16.76 8.57
C SER A 118 -2.27 -17.93 7.84
N ILE A 119 -2.44 -18.01 6.52
CA ILE A 119 -1.77 -18.97 5.65
C ILE A 119 -0.27 -18.69 5.62
N GLY A 120 0.11 -17.41 5.51
CA GLY A 120 1.47 -16.95 5.36
C GLY A 120 2.02 -17.14 3.95
N VAL A 121 2.99 -16.29 3.58
CA VAL A 121 3.68 -16.34 2.30
C VAL A 121 5.00 -17.08 2.46
N LYS A 122 5.25 -18.07 1.60
CA LYS A 122 6.51 -18.81 1.59
C LYS A 122 7.50 -18.12 0.66
N MET A 123 8.64 -17.70 1.20
CA MET A 123 9.72 -17.08 0.44
C MET A 123 10.99 -17.93 0.51
N PRO A 124 11.56 -18.37 -0.62
CA PRO A 124 12.84 -19.06 -0.65
C PRO A 124 13.96 -18.17 -0.07
N ILE A 125 14.85 -18.75 0.74
CA ILE A 125 15.99 -17.99 1.30
C ILE A 125 16.89 -17.43 0.20
N GLY A 126 17.05 -18.13 -0.92
CA GLY A 126 17.83 -17.64 -2.05
C GLY A 126 17.28 -16.36 -2.68
N TYR A 127 15.94 -16.25 -2.78
CA TYR A 127 15.26 -15.03 -3.23
C TYR A 127 15.54 -13.86 -2.29
N ILE A 128 15.37 -14.10 -0.98
CA ILE A 128 15.60 -13.10 0.07
C ILE A 128 17.05 -12.61 0.11
N THR A 129 18.01 -13.53 0.00
CA THR A 129 19.45 -13.22 0.04
C THR A 129 19.97 -12.65 -1.29
N LYS A 130 19.08 -12.42 -2.27
CA LYS A 130 19.39 -11.88 -3.60
C LYS A 130 20.48 -12.67 -4.33
N ASN A 131 20.54 -13.98 -4.09
CA ASN A 131 21.46 -14.85 -4.81
C ASN A 131 20.79 -15.32 -6.10
N ASN A 132 21.15 -14.71 -7.23
CA ASN A 132 20.53 -14.98 -8.54
C ASN A 132 20.60 -16.45 -8.98
N ILE A 133 21.63 -17.19 -8.56
CA ILE A 133 21.78 -18.61 -8.94
C ILE A 133 20.88 -19.50 -8.11
N MET A 134 20.62 -19.10 -6.85
CA MET A 134 19.90 -19.92 -5.87
C MET A 134 18.49 -19.38 -5.57
N SER A 135 17.99 -18.41 -6.33
CA SER A 135 16.79 -17.64 -6.00
C SER A 135 15.55 -18.51 -5.72
N TYR A 136 15.47 -19.66 -6.39
CA TYR A 136 14.37 -20.63 -6.24
C TYR A 136 14.79 -21.96 -5.60
N TRP A 137 16.03 -22.08 -5.13
CA TRP A 137 16.57 -23.30 -4.55
C TRP A 137 16.84 -23.14 -3.04
N GLY A 138 16.63 -24.24 -2.30
CA GLY A 138 16.84 -24.29 -0.86
C GLY A 138 15.55 -24.16 -0.04
N PRO A 139 15.66 -24.08 1.29
CA PRO A 139 14.51 -24.00 2.18
C PRO A 139 13.79 -22.66 2.06
N SER A 140 12.47 -22.68 2.26
CA SER A 140 11.63 -21.49 2.30
C SER A 140 11.32 -21.08 3.73
N ILE A 141 11.29 -19.77 3.97
CA ILE A 141 10.81 -19.17 5.21
C ILE A 141 9.34 -18.79 5.02
N THR A 142 8.50 -19.17 5.97
CA THR A 142 7.11 -18.70 6.00
C THR A 142 7.05 -17.39 6.76
N VAL A 143 6.51 -16.37 6.12
CA VAL A 143 6.27 -15.07 6.73
C VAL A 143 4.78 -14.85 6.82
N LYS A 144 4.34 -14.44 8.01
CA LYS A 144 2.94 -14.13 8.28
C LYS A 144 2.79 -12.62 8.46
N MET A 145 1.59 -12.13 8.24
CA MET A 145 1.24 -10.75 8.56
C MET A 145 -0.14 -10.72 9.20
N GLU A 146 -0.38 -9.78 10.10
CA GLU A 146 -1.70 -9.53 10.64
C GLU A 146 -1.94 -8.03 10.83
N PRO A 147 -3.15 -7.51 10.57
CA PRO A 147 -3.47 -6.13 10.89
C PRO A 147 -3.50 -5.91 12.40
N ILE A 148 -2.88 -4.82 12.85
CA ILE A 148 -2.95 -4.34 14.23
C ILE A 148 -4.15 -3.42 14.34
N GLY A 149 -5.15 -3.83 15.12
CA GLY A 149 -6.40 -3.08 15.26
C GLY A 149 -7.32 -3.29 14.05
N ARG A 150 -7.63 -2.21 13.33
CA ARG A 150 -8.55 -2.21 12.18
C ARG A 150 -7.95 -1.50 10.98
N VAL A 151 -8.27 -2.00 9.78
CA VAL A 151 -8.10 -1.23 8.54
C VAL A 151 -9.02 -0.01 8.61
N VAL A 152 -8.45 1.19 8.43
CA VAL A 152 -9.18 2.45 8.41
C VAL A 152 -9.31 2.90 6.97
N VAL A 153 -10.54 3.10 6.53
CA VAL A 153 -10.84 3.66 5.21
C VAL A 153 -11.62 4.95 5.42
N THR A 154 -11.16 6.01 4.77
CA THR A 154 -11.80 7.33 4.75
C THR A 154 -11.92 7.79 3.31
N TYR A 155 -12.80 8.74 3.04
CA TYR A 155 -12.86 9.38 1.74
C TYR A 155 -12.61 10.88 1.89
N GLU A 156 -12.13 11.48 0.81
CA GLU A 156 -11.87 12.90 0.72
C GLU A 156 -12.45 13.42 -0.60
N SER A 157 -13.08 14.59 -0.55
CA SER A 157 -13.69 15.22 -1.72
C SER A 157 -13.06 16.58 -1.95
N LEU A 158 -12.39 16.74 -3.09
CA LEU A 158 -11.57 17.90 -3.40
C LEU A 158 -12.15 18.65 -4.60
N PHE A 159 -12.18 19.98 -4.51
CA PHE A 159 -12.50 20.87 -5.63
C PHE A 159 -11.26 21.69 -5.97
N GLU A 160 -10.71 21.50 -7.16
CA GLU A 160 -9.50 22.14 -7.67
C GLU A 160 -9.83 22.98 -8.91
N SER A 161 -9.13 24.09 -9.14
CA SER A 161 -9.27 24.81 -10.42
C SER A 161 -8.62 23.99 -11.55
N ALA A 162 -9.31 23.86 -12.68
CA ALA A 162 -8.84 23.10 -13.86
C ALA A 162 -8.64 23.96 -15.12
N GLY A 163 -8.83 25.28 -15.01
CA GLY A 163 -8.73 26.21 -16.13
C GLY A 163 -9.73 27.35 -16.03
N ILE A 164 -9.88 28.11 -17.13
CA ILE A 164 -10.83 29.22 -17.23
C ILE A 164 -12.26 28.66 -17.13
N ASN A 165 -12.94 29.00 -16.02
CA ASN A 165 -14.29 28.52 -15.67
C ASN A 165 -14.42 27.00 -15.60
N GLN A 166 -13.36 26.31 -15.16
CA GLN A 166 -13.40 24.87 -14.93
C GLN A 166 -13.00 24.54 -13.50
N THR A 167 -13.80 23.71 -12.85
CA THR A 167 -13.51 23.14 -11.52
C THR A 167 -13.40 21.63 -11.65
N ARG A 168 -12.29 21.04 -11.24
CA ARG A 168 -12.12 19.61 -11.13
C ARG A 168 -12.57 19.14 -9.76
N HIS A 169 -13.46 18.17 -9.73
CA HIS A 169 -13.95 17.52 -8.52
C HIS A 169 -13.37 16.10 -8.45
N LYS A 170 -12.58 15.83 -7.41
CA LYS A 170 -11.99 14.52 -7.14
C LYS A 170 -12.63 13.90 -5.91
N ILE A 171 -12.82 12.59 -5.96
CA ILE A 171 -13.15 11.78 -4.79
C ILE A 171 -12.02 10.78 -4.61
N LEU A 172 -11.35 10.85 -3.46
CA LEU A 172 -10.23 10.01 -3.09
C LEU A 172 -10.65 9.05 -1.98
N VAL A 173 -10.24 7.80 -2.07
CA VAL A 173 -10.33 6.82 -0.97
C VAL A 173 -8.96 6.69 -0.35
N ASN A 174 -8.88 6.94 0.95
CA ASN A 174 -7.69 6.88 1.76
C ASN A 174 -7.77 5.64 2.67
N VAL A 175 -6.87 4.69 2.47
CA VAL A 175 -6.75 3.48 3.28
C VAL A 175 -5.48 3.54 4.12
N LYS A 176 -5.62 3.24 5.41
CA LYS A 176 -4.52 3.19 6.37
C LYS A 176 -4.65 1.95 7.23
N THR A 177 -3.57 1.18 7.34
CA THR A 177 -3.51 0.01 8.22
C THR A 177 -2.11 -0.18 8.79
N ASN A 178 -2.03 -0.59 10.05
CA ASN A 178 -0.78 -1.04 10.65
C ASN A 178 -0.73 -2.57 10.56
N LEU A 179 0.39 -3.09 10.10
CA LEU A 179 0.62 -4.53 9.96
C LEU A 179 1.71 -4.97 10.92
N LYS A 180 1.51 -6.11 11.56
CA LYS A 180 2.56 -6.84 12.24
C LYS A 180 3.04 -7.96 11.33
N ILE A 181 4.27 -7.84 10.85
CA ILE A 181 4.94 -8.88 10.07
C ILE A 181 5.67 -9.80 11.03
N ILE A 182 5.39 -11.10 10.92
CA ILE A 182 5.83 -12.13 11.85
C ILE A 182 6.70 -13.13 11.08
N LEU A 183 7.96 -13.19 11.50
CA LEU A 183 8.93 -14.19 11.05
C LEU A 183 9.19 -15.18 12.20
N PRO A 184 9.77 -16.37 11.91
CA PRO A 184 10.07 -17.34 12.96
C PRO A 184 10.94 -16.81 14.11
N LEU A 185 11.82 -15.84 13.84
CA LEU A 185 12.79 -15.32 14.81
C LEU A 185 12.47 -13.90 15.32
N LYS A 186 11.73 -13.09 14.56
CA LYS A 186 11.51 -11.66 14.84
C LYS A 186 10.14 -11.21 14.29
N SER A 187 9.64 -10.10 14.80
CA SER A 187 8.49 -9.41 14.21
C SER A 187 8.75 -7.91 14.09
N LYS A 188 8.05 -7.26 13.17
CA LYS A 188 8.15 -5.81 12.94
C LYS A 188 6.77 -5.25 12.63
N GLU A 189 6.51 -4.05 13.11
CA GLU A 189 5.31 -3.29 12.80
C GLU A 189 5.59 -2.30 11.66
N VAL A 190 4.66 -2.21 10.72
CA VAL A 190 4.79 -1.41 9.50
C VAL A 190 3.46 -0.77 9.18
N GLU A 191 3.50 0.52 8.81
CA GLU A 191 2.32 1.27 8.39
C GLU A 191 2.19 1.19 6.86
N VAL A 192 1.00 0.81 6.39
CA VAL A 192 0.62 0.84 4.97
C VAL A 192 -0.43 1.93 4.78
N VAL A 193 -0.10 2.88 3.90
CA VAL A 193 -0.99 3.97 3.49
C VAL A 193 -1.17 3.91 1.99
N ASN A 194 -2.41 4.03 1.54
CA ASN A 194 -2.76 4.03 0.13
C ASN A 194 -3.85 5.06 -0.14
N GLN A 195 -3.74 5.77 -1.26
CA GLN A 195 -4.72 6.75 -1.70
C GLN A 195 -5.07 6.47 -3.15
N ILE A 196 -6.35 6.29 -3.44
CA ILE A 196 -6.85 5.98 -4.78
C ILE A 196 -7.93 6.96 -5.19
N PRO A 197 -7.81 7.66 -6.34
CA PRO A 197 -8.91 8.41 -6.91
C PRO A 197 -9.95 7.45 -7.48
N ILE A 198 -11.17 7.53 -6.96
CA ILE A 198 -12.31 6.73 -7.44
C ILE A 198 -13.20 7.51 -8.41
N SER A 199 -13.08 8.84 -8.42
CA SER A 199 -13.75 9.71 -9.37
C SER A 199 -12.91 10.98 -9.59
N ASP A 200 -12.83 11.41 -10.85
CA ASP A 200 -12.24 12.68 -11.27
C ASP A 200 -13.15 13.27 -12.35
N THR A 201 -13.88 14.33 -12.01
CA THR A 201 -14.89 14.96 -12.86
C THR A 201 -14.53 16.43 -13.09
N VAL A 202 -14.46 16.86 -14.35
CA VAL A 202 -14.31 18.28 -14.70
C VAL A 202 -15.68 18.92 -14.89
N ILE A 203 -15.94 19.94 -14.08
CA ILE A 203 -17.14 20.76 -14.10
C ILE A 203 -16.82 22.02 -14.90
N VAL A 204 -17.54 22.23 -16.00
CA VAL A 204 -17.42 23.42 -16.84
C VAL A 204 -18.52 24.40 -16.48
N GLY A 205 -18.14 25.60 -16.06
CA GLY A 205 -19.02 26.73 -15.80
C GLY A 205 -19.10 27.68 -16.98
N GLU A 206 -20.04 28.62 -16.94
CA GLU A 206 -20.18 29.65 -17.95
C GLU A 206 -19.01 30.63 -17.93
N VAL A 207 -18.57 31.07 -19.11
CA VAL A 207 -17.61 32.17 -19.22
C VAL A 207 -18.34 33.48 -19.02
N PRO A 208 -17.95 34.33 -18.05
CA PRO A 208 -18.59 35.62 -17.87
C PRO A 208 -18.49 36.43 -19.17
N ASN A 209 -19.63 36.82 -19.75
CA ASN A 209 -19.63 37.82 -20.81
C ASN A 209 -19.19 39.15 -20.19
N SER A 210 -17.91 39.49 -20.34
CA SER A 210 -17.38 40.79 -19.97
C SER A 210 -18.02 41.86 -20.87
N MET A 211 -19.09 42.50 -20.39
CA MET A 211 -19.60 43.76 -20.93
C MET A 211 -18.58 44.89 -20.66
N TRP A 212 -17.41 44.84 -21.31
CA TRP A 212 -16.37 45.87 -21.20
C TRP A 212 -16.23 46.64 -22.53
N GLY A 213 -17.35 47.02 -23.13
CA GLY A 213 -17.35 47.80 -24.37
C GLY A 213 -18.62 48.61 -24.69
N GLY A 214 -19.70 48.47 -23.92
CA GLY A 214 -20.98 49.13 -24.22
C GLY A 214 -21.10 50.60 -23.80
N ASN A 215 -20.31 51.04 -22.81
CA ASN A 215 -20.44 52.38 -22.22
C ASN A 215 -19.37 53.40 -22.63
N MET A 216 -18.39 53.04 -23.47
CA MET A 216 -17.40 54.02 -23.97
C MET A 216 -17.89 54.79 -25.22
N LEU A 217 -18.94 54.32 -25.90
CA LEU A 217 -19.50 55.00 -27.08
C LEU A 217 -20.65 55.95 -26.75
N GLN A 218 -21.16 55.95 -25.51
CA GLN A 218 -22.20 56.89 -25.08
C GLN A 218 -21.62 58.26 -24.72
N GLY A 219 -20.40 58.32 -24.17
CA GLY A 219 -19.74 59.59 -23.82
C GLY A 219 -19.29 60.44 -25.02
N ILE A 220 -19.06 59.84 -26.19
CA ILE A 220 -18.58 60.58 -27.39
C ILE A 220 -19.74 61.30 -28.11
N ASN A 221 -20.98 60.84 -27.94
CA ASN A 221 -22.17 61.43 -28.58
C ASN A 221 -22.86 62.54 -27.76
N GLU A 222 -22.47 62.71 -26.49
CA GLU A 222 -22.99 63.79 -25.63
C GLU A 222 -22.08 65.03 -25.65
N GLU A 223 -20.75 64.86 -25.72
CA GLU A 223 -19.78 65.96 -25.74
C GLU A 223 -19.83 66.79 -27.04
N SER A 224 -20.39 66.25 -28.13
CA SER A 224 -20.57 66.96 -29.41
C SER A 224 -21.89 67.75 -29.50
N ARG A 225 -22.72 67.76 -28.45
CA ARG A 225 -24.01 68.47 -28.42
C ARG A 225 -24.06 69.69 -27.50
N GLU A 226 -23.04 69.93 -26.67
CA GLU A 226 -23.02 71.09 -25.75
C GLU A 226 -22.40 72.38 -26.35
N ASP A 227 -21.69 72.31 -27.49
CA ASP A 227 -20.97 73.47 -28.05
C ASP A 227 -21.78 74.32 -29.07
N THR A 228 -23.12 74.22 -29.12
CA THR A 228 -23.95 74.97 -30.11
C THR A 228 -25.11 75.80 -29.55
N ASN A 229 -24.99 76.33 -28.33
CA ASN A 229 -25.89 77.41 -27.85
C ASN A 229 -25.14 78.69 -27.49
#